data_AF-A0AAV1MB49-F1
#
_entry.id   AF-A0AAV1MB49-F1
#
_cell.length_a   1.000
_cell.length_b   1.000
_cell.length_c   1.000
_cell.angle_alpha   90.00
_cell.angle_beta   90.00
_cell.angle_gamma   90.00
#
_symmetry.space_group_name_H-M   'P 1'
#
loop_
_entity.id
_entity.type
_entity.pdbx_description
1 polymer ?
#
loop_
_entity_poly.entity_id
_entity_poly.type
_entity_poly.pdbx_seq_one_letter_code
_entity_poly.pdbx_strand_id
1 'polypeptide(L)'
;MYRQIRVADEDLDFQRIFWRESPDAELQHLRFLRVTFGTSSAPYLAVRCLQQLAHDEGSKFPLAVPKVLYEFYMDDLMSGCYTVAEGVQIYDQITALLKRGGFPLQKWSSNSVDLLNKIQTDTKESNNSLVL
;
A
#
# COMPACT_ATOMS: atom_id res chain seq x y z
N MET A 1 1.40 3.24 -1.71
CA MET A 1 0.43 2.37 -2.39
C MET A 1 0.34 2.62 -3.90
N TYR A 2 -0.20 3.76 -4.37
CA TYR A 2 -0.50 4.01 -5.80
C TYR A 2 0.65 3.69 -6.78
N ARG A 3 1.85 4.21 -6.49
CA ARG A 3 3.04 3.97 -7.31
C ARG A 3 3.56 2.53 -7.27
N GLN A 4 2.90 1.57 -6.65
CA GLN A 4 3.26 0.14 -6.78
C GLN A 4 2.44 -0.55 -7.88
N ILE A 5 1.45 0.14 -8.45
CA ILE A 5 0.51 -0.42 -9.43
C ILE A 5 0.90 0.10 -10.80
N ARG A 6 1.30 -0.81 -11.68
CA ARG A 6 1.58 -0.49 -13.09
C ARG A 6 0.26 -0.28 -13.83
N VAL A 7 0.24 0.73 -14.69
CA VAL A 7 -0.88 1.02 -15.59
C VAL A 7 -0.74 0.14 -16.82
N ALA A 8 -1.86 -0.31 -17.39
CA ALA A 8 -1.86 -1.11 -18.61
C ALA A 8 -1.15 -0.35 -19.74
N ASP A 9 -0.38 -1.07 -20.57
CA ASP A 9 0.47 -0.42 -21.59
C ASP A 9 -0.37 0.37 -22.61
N GLU A 10 -1.62 -0.05 -22.87
CA GLU A 10 -2.60 0.64 -23.70
C GLU A 10 -3.10 1.99 -23.12
N ASP A 11 -3.07 2.13 -21.79
CA ASP A 11 -3.57 3.31 -21.09
C ASP A 11 -2.47 4.33 -20.75
N LEU A 12 -1.20 3.99 -20.95
CA LEU A 12 -0.05 4.82 -20.59
C LEU A 12 -0.06 6.19 -21.26
N ASP A 13 -0.61 6.29 -22.47
CA ASP A 13 -0.63 7.56 -23.20
C ASP A 13 -1.60 8.58 -22.57
N PHE A 14 -2.64 8.11 -21.87
CA PHE A 14 -3.57 8.99 -21.15
C PHE A 14 -2.95 9.62 -19.89
N GLN A 15 -1.77 9.17 -19.47
CA GLN A 15 -1.01 9.76 -18.36
C GLN A 15 0.17 10.61 -18.84
N ARG A 16 0.16 11.04 -20.11
CA ARG A 16 1.21 11.88 -20.68
C ARG A 16 1.20 13.28 -20.08
N ILE A 17 2.38 13.77 -19.75
CA ILE A 17 2.63 15.17 -19.40
C ILE A 17 3.65 15.79 -20.36
N PHE A 18 3.58 17.10 -20.48
CA PHE A 18 4.57 17.91 -21.17
C PHE A 18 5.39 18.64 -20.13
N TRP A 19 6.71 18.57 -20.24
CA TRP A 19 7.62 19.19 -19.27
C TRP A 19 8.79 19.85 -19.98
N ARG A 20 9.24 20.98 -19.45
CA ARG A 20 10.48 21.66 -19.85
C ARG A 20 11.00 22.44 -18.65
N GLU A 21 12.31 22.58 -18.56
CA GLU A 21 12.98 23.25 -17.44
C GLU A 21 12.84 24.78 -17.50
N SER A 22 12.82 25.35 -18.70
CA SER A 22 12.65 26.78 -18.96
C SER A 22 11.80 27.03 -20.21
N PRO A 23 11.31 28.26 -20.45
CA PRO A 23 10.53 28.58 -21.65
C PRO A 23 11.26 28.35 -22.97
N ASP A 24 12.59 28.37 -22.96
CA ASP A 24 13.44 28.20 -24.15
C ASP A 24 13.94 26.76 -24.33
N ALA A 25 13.81 25.92 -23.30
CA ALA A 25 14.18 24.50 -23.36
C ALA A 25 13.23 23.69 -24.25
N GLU A 26 13.76 22.62 -24.83
CA GLU A 26 12.97 21.67 -25.64
C GLU A 26 11.84 21.05 -24.79
N LEU A 27 10.64 20.97 -25.37
CA LEU A 27 9.48 20.39 -24.71
C LEU A 27 9.58 18.86 -24.71
N GLN A 28 9.66 18.27 -23.52
CA GLN A 28 9.72 16.84 -23.33
C GLN A 28 8.31 16.25 -23.15
N HIS A 29 8.11 15.05 -23.68
CA HIS A 29 6.89 14.27 -23.53
C HIS A 29 7.18 13.08 -22.62
N LEU A 30 6.60 13.08 -21.42
CA LEU A 30 6.81 12.03 -20.43
C LEU A 30 5.50 11.31 -20.15
N ARG A 31 5.57 10.04 -19.74
CA ARG A 31 4.39 9.24 -19.35
C ARG A 31 4.62 8.67 -17.97
N PHE A 32 3.61 8.76 -17.10
CA PHE A 32 3.63 7.99 -15.88
C PHE A 32 3.31 6.52 -16.18
N LEU A 33 4.13 5.62 -15.66
CA LEU A 33 3.98 4.17 -15.87
C LEU A 33 3.10 3.49 -14.82
N ARG A 34 2.70 4.22 -13.80
CA ARG A 34 2.07 3.70 -12.59
C ARG A 34 0.96 4.64 -12.15
N VAL A 35 -0.02 4.11 -11.44
CA VAL A 35 -1.15 4.88 -10.93
C VAL A 35 -0.63 6.09 -10.16
N THR A 36 -1.05 7.28 -10.60
CA THR A 36 -0.64 8.56 -10.03
C THR A 36 -1.78 9.17 -9.22
N PHE A 37 -1.41 9.97 -8.23
CA PHE A 37 -2.36 10.75 -7.44
C PHE A 37 -3.01 11.85 -8.31
N GLY A 38 -4.21 12.28 -7.92
CA GLY A 38 -4.93 13.36 -8.59
C GLY A 38 -5.86 12.92 -9.72
N THR A 39 -5.80 11.65 -10.14
CA THR A 39 -6.85 11.07 -10.99
C THR A 39 -8.02 10.60 -10.13
N SER A 40 -9.25 10.80 -10.59
CA SER A 40 -10.47 10.42 -9.84
C SER A 40 -10.57 8.91 -9.61
N SER A 41 -9.99 8.10 -10.49
CA SER A 41 -10.01 6.64 -10.43
C SER A 41 -8.88 6.01 -9.61
N ALA A 42 -7.80 6.74 -9.31
CA ALA A 42 -6.64 6.20 -8.58
C ALA A 42 -7.00 5.50 -7.25
N PRO A 43 -7.91 6.05 -6.40
CA PRO A 43 -8.28 5.42 -5.15
C PRO A 43 -8.95 4.06 -5.37
N TYR A 44 -9.90 4.00 -6.31
CA TYR A 44 -10.58 2.77 -6.68
C TYR A 44 -9.61 1.73 -7.21
N LEU A 45 -8.74 2.10 -8.17
CA LEU A 45 -7.76 1.20 -8.75
C LEU A 45 -6.84 0.60 -7.68
N ALA A 46 -6.40 1.41 -6.72
CA ALA A 46 -5.51 0.93 -5.68
C ALA A 46 -6.17 0.00 -4.68
N VAL A 47 -7.37 0.34 -4.19
CA VAL A 47 -8.13 -0.56 -3.32
C VAL A 47 -8.48 -1.86 -4.05
N ARG A 48 -8.86 -1.80 -5.34
CA ARG A 48 -9.16 -2.98 -6.13
C ARG A 48 -7.95 -3.91 -6.28
N CYS A 49 -6.73 -3.38 -6.40
CA CYS A 49 -5.50 -4.17 -6.39
C CYS A 49 -5.26 -4.85 -5.02
N LEU A 50 -5.48 -4.15 -3.91
CA LEU A 50 -5.39 -4.74 -2.57
C LEU A 50 -6.42 -5.87 -2.38
N GLN A 51 -7.65 -5.65 -2.84
CA GLN A 51 -8.70 -6.67 -2.81
C GLN A 51 -8.32 -7.89 -3.65
N GLN A 52 -7.77 -7.68 -4.85
CA GLN A 52 -7.29 -8.78 -5.70
C GLN A 52 -6.18 -9.58 -4.99
N LEU A 53 -5.23 -8.89 -4.37
CA LEU A 53 -4.19 -9.54 -3.58
C LEU A 53 -4.76 -10.41 -2.45
N ALA A 54 -5.80 -9.94 -1.75
CA ALA A 54 -6.47 -10.72 -0.71
C ALA A 54 -7.15 -11.98 -1.29
N HIS A 55 -7.72 -11.91 -2.48
CA HIS A 55 -8.28 -13.09 -3.16
C HIS A 55 -7.20 -14.07 -3.61
N ASP A 56 -6.11 -13.57 -4.19
CA ASP A 56 -5.06 -14.40 -4.77
C ASP A 56 -4.17 -15.06 -3.70
N GLU A 57 -3.85 -14.32 -2.64
CA GLU A 57 -2.81 -14.71 -1.67
C GLU A 57 -3.31 -14.82 -0.22
N GLY A 58 -4.59 -14.55 0.02
CA GLY A 58 -5.17 -14.46 1.36
C GLY A 58 -5.47 -15.77 2.06
N SER A 59 -5.36 -16.92 1.38
CA SER A 59 -5.74 -18.23 1.94
C SER A 59 -5.01 -18.59 3.25
N LYS A 60 -3.80 -18.07 3.46
CA LYS A 60 -3.00 -18.25 4.69
C LYS A 60 -3.20 -17.16 5.74
N PHE A 61 -4.01 -16.15 5.45
CA PHE A 61 -4.15 -14.92 6.26
C PHE A 61 -5.62 -14.62 6.61
N PRO A 62 -6.33 -15.54 7.28
CA PRO A 62 -7.77 -15.44 7.49
C PRO A 62 -8.22 -14.20 8.29
N LEU A 63 -7.36 -13.64 9.16
CA LEU A 63 -7.66 -12.41 9.90
C LEU A 63 -7.39 -11.15 9.08
N ALA A 64 -6.44 -11.20 8.13
CA ALA A 64 -6.11 -10.06 7.29
C ALA A 64 -7.08 -9.88 6.13
N VAL A 65 -7.54 -10.98 5.52
CA VAL A 65 -8.43 -10.95 4.34
C VAL A 65 -9.65 -10.04 4.51
N PRO A 66 -10.50 -10.20 5.55
CA PRO A 66 -11.68 -9.34 5.69
C PRO A 66 -11.30 -7.86 5.85
N LYS A 67 -10.17 -7.57 6.50
CA LYS A 67 -9.69 -6.21 6.72
C LYS A 67 -9.19 -5.56 5.43
N VAL A 68 -8.43 -6.30 4.64
CA VAL A 68 -7.99 -5.84 3.31
C VAL A 68 -9.17 -5.64 2.36
N LEU A 69 -10.20 -6.48 2.45
CA LEU A 69 -11.37 -6.39 1.57
C LEU A 69 -12.28 -5.20 1.89
N TYR A 70 -12.43 -4.86 3.17
CA TYR A 70 -13.55 -4.01 3.62
C TYR A 70 -13.16 -2.82 4.52
N GLU A 71 -11.94 -2.75 5.04
CA GLU A 71 -11.54 -1.75 6.05
C GLU A 71 -10.52 -0.71 5.54
N PHE A 72 -10.19 -0.74 4.24
CA PHE A 72 -9.41 0.32 3.61
C PHE A 72 -10.29 1.50 3.22
N TYR A 73 -9.91 2.68 3.70
CA TYR A 73 -10.39 3.95 3.17
C TYR A 73 -9.25 4.59 2.36
N MET A 74 -9.36 4.49 1.03
CA MET A 74 -8.28 4.91 0.13
C MET A 74 -6.95 4.21 0.48
N ASP A 75 -5.94 4.95 0.91
CA ASP A 75 -4.62 4.46 1.31
C ASP A 75 -4.49 4.09 2.80
N ASP A 76 -5.49 4.40 3.62
CA ASP A 76 -5.47 4.14 5.06
C ASP A 76 -6.26 2.88 5.41
N LEU A 77 -5.63 1.99 6.17
CA LEU A 77 -6.32 0.87 6.81
C LEU A 77 -6.77 1.31 8.21
N MET A 78 -8.09 1.35 8.43
CA MET A 78 -8.67 1.69 9.73
C MET A 78 -9.40 0.48 10.30
N SER A 79 -8.82 -0.11 11.34
CA SER A 79 -9.22 -1.43 11.80
C SER A 79 -9.31 -1.51 13.33
N GLY A 80 -10.08 -2.48 13.83
CA GLY A 80 -10.23 -2.77 15.26
C GLY A 80 -10.23 -4.28 15.56
N CYS A 81 -10.06 -4.59 16.84
CA CYS A 81 -10.12 -5.93 17.42
C CYS A 81 -10.49 -5.86 18.91
N TYR A 82 -10.86 -6.98 19.52
CA TYR A 82 -11.32 -7.01 20.92
C TYR A 82 -10.19 -7.20 21.92
N THR A 83 -9.05 -7.75 21.49
CA THR A 83 -7.91 -8.04 22.37
C THR A 83 -6.58 -7.67 21.73
N VAL A 84 -5.59 -7.35 22.55
CA VAL A 84 -4.21 -7.06 22.09
C VAL A 84 -3.62 -8.27 21.34
N ALA A 85 -3.86 -9.49 21.84
CA ALA A 85 -3.37 -10.71 21.21
C ALA A 85 -3.92 -10.89 19.78
N GLU A 86 -5.22 -10.66 19.60
CA GLU A 86 -5.85 -10.65 18.27
C GLU A 86 -5.26 -9.54 17.40
N GLY A 87 -5.07 -8.34 17.96
CA GLY A 87 -4.46 -7.20 17.27
C GLY A 87 -3.05 -7.48 16.74
N VAL A 88 -2.22 -8.18 17.52
CA VAL A 88 -0.89 -8.63 17.08
C VAL A 88 -1.00 -9.61 15.91
N GLN A 89 -1.88 -10.59 16.00
CA GLN A 89 -2.09 -11.56 14.91
C GLN A 89 -2.59 -10.89 13.62
N ILE A 90 -3.52 -9.93 13.75
CA ILE A 90 -4.02 -9.12 12.65
C ILE A 90 -2.88 -8.35 12.00
N TYR A 91 -2.06 -7.65 12.80
CA TYR A 91 -0.90 -6.89 12.32
C TYR A 91 0.09 -7.78 11.55
N ASP A 92 0.46 -8.93 12.12
CA ASP A 92 1.42 -9.87 11.51
C ASP A 92 0.87 -10.40 10.17
N GLN A 93 -0.40 -10.81 10.14
CA GLN A 93 -1.04 -11.34 8.93
C GLN A 93 -1.21 -10.26 7.84
N ILE A 94 -1.60 -9.03 8.18
CA ILE A 94 -1.73 -7.93 7.22
C ILE A 94 -0.36 -7.58 6.65
N THR A 95 0.63 -7.42 7.51
CA THR A 95 1.99 -7.08 7.08
C THR A 95 2.54 -8.16 6.15
N ALA A 96 2.35 -9.43 6.49
CA ALA A 96 2.76 -10.54 5.65
C ALA A 96 2.02 -10.58 4.31
N LEU A 97 0.67 -10.47 4.30
CA LEU A 97 -0.13 -10.49 3.09
C LEU A 97 0.22 -9.34 2.15
N LEU A 98 0.22 -8.11 2.65
CA LEU A 98 0.46 -6.93 1.83
C LEU A 98 1.90 -6.85 1.31
N LYS A 99 2.87 -7.41 2.03
CA LYS A 99 4.25 -7.57 1.55
C LYS A 99 4.32 -8.43 0.28
N ARG A 100 3.43 -9.43 0.10
CA ARG A 100 3.40 -10.27 -1.11
C ARG A 100 3.02 -9.50 -2.36
N GLY A 101 2.18 -8.47 -2.23
CA GLY A 101 1.83 -7.57 -3.32
C GLY A 101 2.70 -6.31 -3.43
N GLY A 102 3.74 -6.17 -2.61
CA GLY A 102 4.58 -4.97 -2.60
C GLY A 102 3.91 -3.73 -2.00
N PHE A 103 2.93 -3.91 -1.11
CA PHE A 103 2.18 -2.83 -0.44
C PHE A 103 2.51 -2.72 1.07
N PRO A 104 3.78 -2.51 1.48
CA PRO A 104 4.09 -2.39 2.89
C PRO A 104 3.35 -1.19 3.51
N LEU A 105 2.60 -1.44 4.58
CA LEU A 105 1.98 -0.38 5.38
C LEU A 105 3.02 0.31 6.24
N GLN A 106 2.80 1.59 6.48
CA GLN A 106 3.69 2.46 7.25
C GLN A 106 2.86 3.31 8.22
N LYS A 107 3.54 3.97 9.16
CA LYS A 107 2.92 4.92 10.10
C LYS A 107 1.79 4.30 10.95
N TRP A 108 1.98 3.05 11.34
CA TRP A 108 1.08 2.34 12.25
C TRP A 108 0.81 3.13 13.52
N SER A 109 -0.46 3.20 13.91
CA SER A 109 -0.95 3.88 15.10
C SER A 109 -1.97 2.99 15.80
N SER A 110 -1.98 3.00 17.13
CA SER A 110 -2.89 2.18 17.95
C SER A 110 -3.12 2.84 19.31
N ASN A 111 -4.24 2.54 19.94
CA ASN A 111 -4.54 2.92 21.32
C ASN A 111 -3.97 1.93 22.36
N SER A 112 -3.41 0.80 21.92
CA SER A 112 -2.74 -0.18 22.78
C SER A 112 -1.23 0.04 22.75
N VAL A 113 -0.67 0.35 23.92
CA VAL A 113 0.79 0.50 24.11
C VAL A 113 1.53 -0.80 23.81
N ASP A 114 0.97 -1.94 24.20
CA ASP A 114 1.58 -3.26 23.96
C ASP A 114 1.68 -3.58 22.47
N LEU A 115 0.61 -3.31 21.71
CA LEU A 115 0.62 -3.49 20.26
C LEU A 115 1.60 -2.51 19.59
N LEU A 116 1.65 -1.25 20.03
CA LEU A 116 2.63 -0.28 19.51
C LEU A 116 4.07 -0.74 19.76
N ASN A 117 4.37 -1.29 20.94
CA ASN A 117 5.70 -1.80 21.28
C ASN A 117 6.08 -2.96 20.35
N LYS A 118 5.17 -3.90 20.07
CA LYS A 118 5.40 -4.98 19.10
C LYS A 118 5.76 -4.43 17.72
N ILE A 119 4.96 -3.49 17.22
CA ILE A 119 5.15 -2.90 15.88
C ILE A 119 6.49 -2.15 15.78
N GLN A 120 6.87 -1.42 16.83
CA GLN A 120 8.14 -0.69 16.87
C GLN A 120 9.35 -1.62 16.85
N THR A 121 9.29 -2.75 17.57
CA THR A 121 10.34 -3.77 17.57
C THR A 121 10.56 -4.34 16.17
N ASP A 122 9.48 -4.79 15.51
CA ASP A 122 9.55 -5.36 14.16
C ASP A 122 10.07 -4.36 13.12
N THR A 123 9.67 -3.09 13.25
CA THR A 123 10.12 -2.02 12.34
C THR A 123 11.61 -1.72 12.52
N LYS A 124 12.12 -1.73 13.77
CA LYS A 124 13.56 -1.55 14.05
C LYS A 124 14.39 -2.70 13.51
N GLU A 125 13.95 -3.94 13.66
CA GLU A 125 14.63 -5.13 13.12
C GLU A 125 14.68 -5.10 11.58
N SER A 126 13.61 -4.65 10.95
CA SER A 126 13.55 -4.48 9.49
C SER A 126 14.49 -3.40 8.96
N ASN A 127 14.73 -2.33 9.74
CA ASN A 127 15.69 -1.28 9.36
C ASN A 127 17.15 -1.68 9.59
N ASN A 128 17.43 -2.50 10.60
CA ASN A 128 18.79 -3.00 10.87
C ASN A 128 19.26 -4.07 9.86
N SER A 129 18.35 -4.64 9.07
CA SER A 129 18.66 -5.61 8.02
C SER A 129 18.87 -4.97 6.64
N LEU A 130 18.71 -3.65 6.53
CA LEU A 130 19.15 -2.86 5.37
C LEU A 130 20.63 -2.47 5.55
N VAL A 131 21.53 -3.44 5.40
CA VAL A 131 22.91 -3.16 4.99
C VAL A 131 22.90 -3.13 3.47
N LEU A 132 22.95 -1.91 2.90
CA LEU A 132 23.33 -1.70 1.51
C LEU A 132 24.81 -1.99 1.33
#